data_AF-A0A7V9B6H9-F1
#
_entry.id   AF-A0A7V9B6H9-F1
#
_cell.length_a   1.000
_cell.length_b   1.000
_cell.length_c   1.000
_cell.angle_alpha   90.00
_cell.angle_beta   90.00
_cell.angle_gamma   90.00
#
_symmetry.space_group_name_H-M   'P 1'
#
loop_
_entity.id
_entity.type
_entity.pdbx_description
1 polymer ?
#
loop_
_entity_poly.entity_id
_entity_poly.type
_entity_poly.pdbx_seq_one_letter_code
_entity_poly.pdbx_strand_id
1 'polypeptide(L)'
;MNYTITNGTSENVNTGFAVFVGMVGSANRQYDVSNAGCSASNPDSIFDGGDLFPGGSYTGNECVVVPEAEVGDGSLLVTVEIGFSGETSFFRSS
;
A
#
# COMPACT_ATOMS: atom_id res chain seq x y z
N MET A 1 -2.46 -0.66 -8.83
CA MET A 1 -0.98 -0.75 -8.93
C MET A 1 -0.56 -2.08 -8.37
N ASN A 2 0.42 -2.76 -8.96
CA ASN A 2 0.90 -4.05 -8.45
C ASN A 2 2.09 -3.83 -7.53
N TYR A 3 2.11 -4.56 -6.43
CA TYR A 3 3.14 -4.50 -5.40
C TYR A 3 3.67 -5.89 -5.11
N THR A 4 4.98 -6.01 -4.95
CA THR A 4 5.62 -7.23 -4.46
C THR A 4 6.21 -6.95 -3.09
N ILE A 5 5.77 -7.71 -2.10
CA ILE A 5 6.27 -7.62 -0.72
C ILE A 5 7.21 -8.79 -0.51
N THR A 6 8.41 -8.52 -0.01
CA THR A 6 9.45 -9.52 0.26
C THR A 6 9.93 -9.37 1.69
N ASN A 7 9.97 -10.47 2.44
CA ASN A 7 10.61 -10.48 3.75
C ASN A 7 12.13 -10.55 3.60
N GLY A 8 12.78 -9.38 3.70
CA GLY A 8 14.24 -9.25 3.65
C GLY A 8 14.94 -9.50 4.99
N THR A 9 14.21 -9.87 6.04
CA THR A 9 14.76 -10.13 7.38
C THR A 9 15.12 -11.61 7.55
N SER A 10 15.79 -11.93 8.66
CA SER A 10 16.09 -13.31 9.06
C SER A 10 14.99 -13.96 9.89
N GLU A 11 13.92 -13.24 10.22
CA GLU A 11 12.83 -13.72 11.08
C GLU A 11 11.51 -13.80 10.31
N ASN A 12 10.53 -14.51 10.84
CA ASN A 12 9.17 -14.51 10.28
C ASN A 12 8.51 -13.16 10.55
N VAL A 13 7.84 -12.61 9.53
CA VAL A 13 7.12 -11.33 9.63
C VAL A 13 5.66 -11.55 9.29
N ASN A 14 4.76 -11.17 10.20
CA ASN A 14 3.34 -11.11 9.91
C ASN A 14 3.04 -9.84 9.11
N THR A 15 2.72 -10.01 7.83
CA THR A 15 2.29 -8.93 6.93
C THR A 15 0.79 -8.63 7.01
N GLY A 16 0.04 -9.43 7.77
CA GLY A 16 -1.41 -9.34 7.94
C GLY A 16 -1.90 -7.95 8.36
N PHE A 17 -1.13 -7.29 9.23
CA PHE A 17 -1.41 -5.94 9.72
C PHE A 17 -0.30 -4.93 9.38
N ALA A 18 0.65 -5.32 8.53
CA ALA A 18 1.92 -4.63 8.46
C ALA A 18 2.18 -3.90 7.15
N VAL A 19 1.27 -3.87 6.18
CA VAL A 19 1.48 -3.06 4.97
C VAL A 19 0.22 -2.32 4.61
N PHE A 20 0.24 -1.00 4.78
CA PHE A 20 -0.79 -0.08 4.30
C PHE A 20 -0.26 0.67 3.10
N VAL A 21 -0.99 0.61 2.00
CA VAL A 21 -0.66 1.38 0.80
C VAL A 21 -1.74 2.43 0.55
N GLY A 22 -1.29 3.64 0.29
CA GLY A 22 -2.14 4.77 0.01
C GLY A 22 -1.55 5.70 -1.03
N MET A 23 -2.15 6.87 -1.14
CA MET A 23 -1.66 7.99 -1.93
C MET A 23 -1.76 9.29 -1.14
N VAL A 24 -0.85 10.24 -1.42
CA VAL A 24 -0.95 11.62 -0.97
C VAL A 24 -1.00 12.54 -2.18
N GLY A 25 -2.03 13.38 -2.24
CA GLY A 25 -2.23 14.35 -3.31
C GLY A 25 -1.76 15.76 -2.95
N SER A 26 -2.00 16.69 -3.88
CA SER A 26 -1.54 18.09 -3.82
C SER A 26 -2.04 18.89 -2.60
N ALA A 27 -3.17 18.49 -2.01
CA ALA A 27 -3.67 19.08 -0.76
C ALA A 27 -2.97 18.55 0.51
N ASN A 28 -1.92 17.73 0.36
CA ASN A 28 -1.26 17.02 1.46
C ASN A 28 -2.23 16.14 2.28
N ARG A 29 -3.22 15.56 1.58
CA ARG A 29 -4.24 14.67 2.14
C ARG A 29 -3.91 13.24 1.73
N GLN A 30 -3.99 12.31 2.69
CA GLN A 30 -3.85 10.87 2.44
C GLN A 30 -5.18 10.24 2.01
N TYR A 31 -5.07 9.34 1.04
CA TYR A 31 -6.11 8.45 0.56
C TYR A 31 -5.60 7.02 0.72
N ASP A 32 -6.41 6.12 1.26
CA ASP A 32 -6.00 4.74 1.51
C ASP A 32 -7.15 3.77 1.21
N VAL A 33 -6.84 2.49 1.32
CA VAL A 33 -7.78 1.37 1.16
C VAL A 33 -8.97 1.43 2.12
N SER A 34 -8.83 2.01 3.33
CA SER A 34 -9.94 2.14 4.28
C SER A 34 -10.97 3.19 3.87
N ASN A 35 -10.52 4.21 3.13
CA ASN A 35 -11.36 5.25 2.54
C ASN A 35 -11.93 4.85 1.18
N ALA A 36 -11.43 3.76 0.60
CA ALA A 36 -11.83 3.28 -0.72
C ALA A 36 -12.99 2.28 -0.61
N GLY A 37 -14.11 2.56 -1.28
CA GLY A 37 -15.19 1.59 -1.49
C GLY A 37 -14.79 0.38 -2.36
N CYS A 38 -13.50 0.18 -2.65
CA CYS A 38 -12.99 -0.92 -3.48
C CYS A 38 -12.73 -2.22 -2.70
N SER A 39 -12.70 -2.17 -1.37
CA SER A 39 -12.17 -3.25 -0.51
C SER A 39 -12.86 -4.61 -0.69
N ALA A 40 -14.13 -4.63 -1.09
CA ALA A 40 -14.90 -5.87 -1.26
C ALA A 40 -14.60 -6.63 -2.58
N SER A 41 -13.82 -6.05 -3.50
CA SER A 41 -13.70 -6.55 -4.89
C SER A 41 -12.27 -6.68 -5.40
N ASN A 42 -11.27 -6.60 -4.52
CA ASN A 42 -9.88 -6.79 -4.89
C ASN A 42 -9.41 -8.22 -4.53
N PRO A 43 -9.51 -9.20 -5.45
CA PRO A 43 -9.19 -10.59 -5.15
C PRO A 43 -7.71 -10.83 -4.83
N ASP A 44 -6.82 -9.92 -5.23
CA ASP A 44 -5.37 -10.01 -5.01
C ASP A 44 -4.88 -8.83 -4.16
N SER A 45 -5.66 -8.42 -3.14
CA SER A 45 -5.25 -7.36 -2.22
C SER A 45 -3.92 -7.71 -1.55
N ILE A 46 -3.03 -6.73 -1.38
CA ILE A 46 -1.84 -6.94 -0.56
C ILE A 46 -2.12 -6.78 0.94
N PHE A 47 -3.26 -6.19 1.28
CA PHE A 47 -3.77 -6.15 2.64
C PHE A 47 -4.00 -7.57 3.17
N ASP A 48 -3.66 -7.78 4.43
CA ASP A 48 -3.80 -9.06 5.12
C ASP A 48 -3.05 -10.25 4.48
N GLY A 49 -1.80 -10.03 4.03
CA GLY A 49 -0.98 -11.05 3.34
C GLY A 49 -0.51 -12.24 4.18
N GLY A 50 -0.85 -12.29 5.49
CA GLY A 50 -0.44 -13.35 6.40
C GLY A 50 1.05 -13.34 6.75
N ASP A 51 1.58 -14.50 7.17
CA ASP A 51 2.98 -14.65 7.57
C ASP A 51 3.91 -14.87 6.36
N LEU A 52 4.99 -14.10 6.29
CA LEU A 52 6.10 -14.32 5.38
C LEU A 52 7.32 -14.86 6.14
N PHE A 53 7.75 -16.07 5.76
CA PHE A 53 9.05 -16.63 6.18
C PHE A 53 10.22 -15.89 5.52
N PRO A 54 11.45 -15.96 6.07
CA PRO A 54 12.64 -15.31 5.51
C PRO A 54 12.82 -15.58 4.01
N GLY A 55 12.98 -14.51 3.22
CA GLY A 55 13.11 -14.57 1.76
C GLY A 55 11.80 -14.86 1.00
N GLY A 56 10.69 -15.10 1.70
CA GLY A 56 9.38 -15.26 1.09
C GLY A 56 8.87 -13.97 0.46
N SER A 57 8.06 -14.10 -0.58
CA SER A 57 7.41 -12.96 -1.24
C SER A 57 6.00 -13.30 -1.72
N TYR A 58 5.17 -12.27 -1.83
CA TYR A 58 3.88 -12.34 -2.52
C TYR A 58 3.67 -11.08 -3.34
N THR A 59 2.81 -11.18 -4.35
CA THR A 59 2.43 -10.06 -5.20
C THR A 59 0.93 -9.90 -5.13
N GLY A 60 0.50 -8.65 -5.05
CA GLY A 60 -0.90 -8.28 -5.10
C GLY A 60 -1.04 -6.86 -5.63
N ASN A 61 -2.21 -6.28 -5.44
CA ASN A 61 -2.51 -4.93 -5.86
C ASN A 61 -3.36 -4.20 -4.80
N GLU A 62 -3.41 -2.88 -4.86
CA GLU A 62 -4.40 -2.10 -4.10
C GLU A 62 -5.18 -1.14 -4.98
N CYS A 63 -6.42 -0.90 -4.54
CA CYS A 63 -7.32 0.11 -5.08
C CYS A 63 -7.44 1.26 -4.08
N VAL A 64 -7.11 2.46 -4.54
CA VAL A 64 -7.24 3.70 -3.79
C VAL A 64 -8.10 4.66 -4.61
N VAL A 65 -9.13 5.23 -3.99
CA VAL A 65 -9.98 6.23 -4.64
C VAL A 65 -9.41 7.61 -4.35
N VAL A 66 -9.05 8.33 -5.41
CA VAL A 66 -8.50 9.69 -5.36
C VAL A 66 -9.34 10.62 -6.24
N PRO A 67 -9.39 11.93 -5.94
CA PRO A 67 -10.04 12.91 -6.81
C PRO A 67 -9.40 12.94 -8.20
N GLU A 68 -10.22 13.01 -9.26
CA GLU A 68 -9.74 13.06 -10.65
C GLU A 68 -8.77 14.23 -10.90
N ALA A 69 -8.97 15.36 -10.21
CA ALA A 69 -8.08 16.51 -10.31
C ALA A 69 -6.63 16.21 -9.86
N GLU A 70 -6.44 15.37 -8.84
CA GLU A 70 -5.11 14.97 -8.37
C GLU A 70 -4.46 13.91 -9.28
N VAL A 71 -5.27 13.13 -9.99
CA VAL A 71 -4.77 12.25 -11.06
C VAL A 71 -4.25 13.09 -12.22
N GLY A 72 -5.03 14.11 -12.62
CA GLY A 72 -4.74 14.95 -13.78
C GLY A 72 -3.55 15.90 -13.60
N ASP A 73 -3.23 16.31 -12.37
CA ASP A 73 -2.10 17.19 -12.07
C ASP A 73 -0.77 16.43 -11.84
N GLY A 74 -0.82 15.10 -11.76
CA GLY A 74 0.36 14.24 -11.56
C GLY A 74 1.03 14.43 -10.19
N SER A 75 0.33 15.01 -9.21
CA SER A 75 0.87 15.29 -7.87
C SER A 75 0.87 14.08 -6.93
N LEU A 76 0.20 13.00 -7.31
CA LEU A 76 0.02 11.82 -6.46
C LEU A 76 1.35 11.15 -6.14
N LEU A 77 1.61 10.99 -4.84
CA LEU A 77 2.68 10.18 -4.30
C LEU A 77 2.09 8.90 -3.72
N VAL A 78 2.65 7.75 -4.07
CA VAL A 78 2.30 6.48 -3.40
C VAL A 78 2.89 6.51 -2.00
N THR A 79 2.08 6.16 -0.99
CA THR A 79 2.55 5.98 0.39
C THR A 79 2.55 4.51 0.76
N VAL A 80 3.58 4.09 1.47
CA VAL A 80 3.67 2.75 2.06
C VAL A 80 4.01 2.91 3.53
N GLU A 81 3.15 2.40 4.39
CA GLU A 81 3.34 2.37 5.85
C GLU A 81 3.45 0.93 6.31
N ILE A 82 4.45 0.66 7.17
CA ILE A 82 4.68 -0.68 7.70
C ILE A 82 4.25 -0.78 9.17
N GLY A 83 3.18 -1.53 9.42
CA GLY A 83 2.57 -1.71 10.75
C GLY A 83 2.01 -0.41 11.32
N PHE A 84 1.89 -0.34 12.66
CA PHE A 84 1.50 0.88 13.39
C PHE A 84 2.72 1.71 13.83
N SER A 85 3.87 1.51 13.18
CA SER A 85 5.13 2.15 13.57
C SER A 85 5.14 3.66 13.29
N GLY A 86 4.26 4.12 12.39
CA GLY A 86 4.20 5.50 11.92
C GLY A 86 5.28 5.86 10.90
N GLU A 87 6.15 4.91 10.50
CA GLU A 87 7.10 5.14 9.42
C GLU A 87 6.41 5.01 8.06
N THR A 88 6.27 6.14 7.37
CA THR A 88 5.68 6.22 6.03
C THR A 88 6.75 6.54 4.99
N SER A 89 6.84 5.70 3.96
CA SER A 89 7.67 5.93 2.78
C SER A 89 6.83 6.51 1.64
N PHE A 90 7.43 7.39 0.84
CA PHE A 90 6.78 8.08 -0.28
C PHE A 90 7.48 7.76 -1.59
N PHE A 91 6.71 7.42 -2.62
CA PHE A 91 7.23 7.07 -3.95
C PHE A 91 6.51 7.87 -5.02
N ARG A 92 7.25 8.36 -6.03
CA ARG A 92 6.67 8.86 -7.27
C ARG A 92 6.61 7.73 -8.28
N SER A 93 5.47 7.58 -8.97
CA SER A 93 5.45 6.75 -10.17
C SER A 93 6.26 7.46 -11.27
N SER A 94 7.26 6.78 -11.79
CA SER A 94 8.03 7.21 -12.97
C SER A 94 7.26 6.99 -14.27
#